data_AF-A0A183LGB5-F1
#
_entry.id   AF-A0A183LGB5-F1
#
_cell.length_a   1.000
_cell.length_b   1.000
_cell.length_c   1.000
_cell.angle_alpha   90.00
_cell.angle_beta   90.00
_cell.angle_gamma   90.00
#
_symmetry.space_group_name_H-M   'P 1'
#
loop_
_entity.id
_entity.type
_entity.pdbx_description
1 polymer ?
#
loop_
_entity_poly.entity_id
_entity_poly.type
_entity_poly.pdbx_seq_one_letter_code
_entity_poly.pdbx_strand_id
1 'polypeptide(L)'
;MLIRVNYQKTPLHIKRSSSKCGEWLNYSFVKKLLDKEFLFFGQHVDLIEDKTLKHEIVNPPSRAFAGTVWEHYSQGKGLRFHNLQTFSRSLRFRVGLLQEYFSCNFTVTAYLLPSKSTELSFSQLDHDLFILQQEGSQNFQITRYD
;
A
#
# COMPACT_ATOMS: atom_id res chain seq x y z
N MET A 1 -8.53 13.05 20.30
CA MET A 1 -7.56 14.13 20.62
C MET A 1 -6.46 14.23 19.56
N LEU A 2 -5.79 13.13 19.19
CA LEU A 2 -4.69 13.10 18.20
C LEU A 2 -5.04 13.72 16.84
N ILE A 3 -6.16 13.33 16.22
CA ILE A 3 -6.55 13.83 14.89
C ILE A 3 -6.67 15.37 14.88
N ARG A 4 -7.29 15.97 15.90
CA ARG A 4 -7.44 17.44 15.99
C ARG A 4 -6.10 18.21 16.06
N VAL A 5 -5.07 17.59 16.62
CA VAL A 5 -3.77 18.25 16.85
C VAL A 5 -2.86 18.13 15.62
N ASN A 6 -2.86 16.98 14.94
CA ASN A 6 -1.87 16.67 13.90
C ASN A 6 -2.43 16.70 12.46
N TYR A 7 -3.71 16.43 12.26
CA TYR A 7 -4.30 16.31 10.92
C TYR A 7 -4.08 17.59 10.11
N GLN A 8 -3.56 17.44 8.88
CA GLN A 8 -3.19 18.52 7.95
C GLN A 8 -2.19 19.55 8.50
N LYS A 9 -1.48 19.22 9.57
CA LYS A 9 -0.50 20.12 10.21
C LYS A 9 0.87 19.49 10.27
N THR A 10 1.00 18.33 10.89
CA THR A 10 2.29 17.68 11.18
C THR A 10 2.22 16.19 10.89
N PRO A 11 3.28 15.60 10.30
CA PRO A 11 3.41 14.14 10.27
C PRO A 11 3.37 13.57 11.69
N LEU A 12 2.64 12.46 11.87
CA LEU A 12 2.51 11.79 13.17
C LEU A 12 2.94 10.33 13.05
N HIS A 13 3.97 9.96 13.81
CA HIS A 13 4.42 8.57 13.94
C HIS A 13 3.92 7.98 15.27
N ILE A 14 3.15 6.89 15.19
CA ILE A 14 2.65 6.17 16.37
C ILE A 14 3.34 4.80 16.43
N LYS A 15 4.27 4.63 17.38
CA LYS A 15 4.88 3.33 17.68
C LYS A 15 3.97 2.52 18.58
N ARG A 16 3.53 1.34 18.12
CA ARG A 16 2.70 0.41 18.91
C ARG A 16 3.58 -0.68 19.53
N SER A 17 3.23 -1.13 20.74
CA SER A 17 3.91 -2.24 21.43
C SER A 17 3.46 -3.62 20.93
N SER A 18 2.23 -3.73 20.41
CA SER A 18 1.73 -4.96 19.80
C SER A 18 2.12 -5.04 18.31
N SER A 19 2.55 -6.23 17.89
CA SER A 19 3.14 -6.48 16.57
C SER A 19 2.15 -6.48 15.40
N LYS A 20 0.84 -6.36 15.64
CA LYS A 20 -0.18 -6.54 14.59
C LYS A 20 -1.11 -5.34 14.51
N CYS A 21 -0.99 -4.56 13.45
CA CYS A 21 -1.98 -3.56 13.08
C CYS A 21 -3.18 -4.21 12.36
N GLY A 22 -3.82 -5.16 13.05
CA GLY A 22 -4.94 -5.97 12.57
C GLY A 22 -4.58 -6.95 11.45
N GLU A 23 -4.96 -8.22 11.60
CA GLU A 23 -4.62 -9.32 10.67
C GLU A 23 -5.46 -9.33 9.38
N TRP A 24 -5.81 -8.16 8.85
CA TRP A 24 -6.75 -8.03 7.72
C TRP A 24 -6.08 -7.67 6.39
N LEU A 25 -4.81 -7.23 6.41
CA LEU A 25 -4.01 -6.93 5.22
C LEU A 25 -2.60 -7.51 5.38
N ASN A 26 -2.45 -8.80 5.12
CA ASN A 26 -1.21 -9.55 5.34
C ASN A 26 -0.80 -10.30 4.06
N TYR A 27 0.38 -10.92 4.06
CA TYR A 27 0.90 -11.66 2.92
C TYR A 27 -0.07 -12.80 2.48
N SER A 28 -0.74 -13.44 3.44
CA SER A 28 -1.75 -14.46 3.13
C SER A 28 -2.96 -13.89 2.37
N PHE A 29 -3.39 -12.67 2.70
CA PHE A 29 -4.43 -11.96 1.97
C PHE A 29 -4.00 -11.71 0.52
N VAL A 30 -2.79 -11.19 0.30
CA VAL A 30 -2.25 -10.93 -1.05
C VAL A 30 -2.15 -12.23 -1.87
N LYS A 31 -1.69 -13.32 -1.25
CA LYS A 31 -1.64 -14.63 -1.91
C LYS A 31 -3.02 -15.10 -2.36
N LYS A 32 -4.01 -15.06 -1.45
CA LYS A 32 -5.40 -15.43 -1.78
C LYS A 32 -6.01 -14.52 -2.85
N LEU A 33 -5.68 -13.23 -2.83
CA LEU A 33 -6.14 -12.25 -3.81
C LEU A 33 -5.64 -12.64 -5.22
N LEU A 34 -4.34 -12.86 -5.38
CA LEU A 34 -3.73 -13.27 -6.65
C LEU A 34 -4.25 -14.62 -7.15
N ASP A 35 -4.50 -15.57 -6.24
CA ASP A 35 -4.96 -16.91 -6.59
C ASP A 35 -6.44 -16.94 -7.05
N LYS A 36 -7.29 -16.07 -6.49
CA LYS A 36 -8.75 -16.15 -6.67
C LYS A 36 -9.33 -15.09 -7.61
N GLU A 37 -8.74 -13.91 -7.65
CA GLU A 37 -9.33 -12.78 -8.36
C GLU A 37 -8.79 -12.63 -9.79
N PHE A 38 -9.58 -11.95 -10.63
CA PHE A 38 -9.21 -11.65 -12.00
C PHE A 38 -8.56 -10.26 -12.07
N LEU A 39 -7.23 -10.22 -11.90
CA LEU A 39 -6.46 -8.99 -11.76
C LEU A 39 -5.70 -8.65 -13.04
N PHE A 40 -5.40 -7.37 -13.22
CA PHE A 40 -4.67 -6.84 -14.37
C PHE A 40 -3.54 -5.93 -13.89
N PHE A 41 -2.41 -6.01 -14.58
CA PHE A 41 -1.34 -5.06 -14.37
C PHE A 41 -1.79 -3.64 -14.78
N GLY A 42 -1.35 -2.60 -14.08
CA GLY A 42 -1.75 -1.21 -14.31
C GLY A 42 -3.12 -0.81 -13.77
N GLN A 43 -4.05 -1.76 -13.60
CA GLN A 43 -5.35 -1.50 -12.99
C GLN A 43 -5.38 -1.91 -11.52
N HIS A 44 -4.86 -3.10 -11.21
CA HIS A 44 -4.98 -3.71 -9.89
C HIS A 44 -3.62 -3.93 -9.23
N VAL A 45 -2.60 -4.25 -10.04
CA VAL A 45 -1.26 -4.56 -9.58
C VAL A 45 -0.26 -3.78 -10.42
N ASP A 46 0.71 -3.17 -9.78
CA ASP A 46 1.85 -2.54 -10.43
C ASP A 46 3.15 -3.21 -10.02
N LEU A 47 4.07 -3.30 -10.98
CA LEU A 47 5.46 -3.67 -10.72
C LEU A 47 6.29 -2.43 -10.39
N ILE A 48 7.06 -2.49 -9.31
CA ILE A 48 7.99 -1.42 -8.91
C ILE A 48 9.39 -1.91 -9.25
N GLU A 49 9.98 -1.35 -10.31
CA GLU A 49 11.29 -1.77 -10.82
C GLU A 49 12.46 -1.01 -10.18
N ASP A 50 12.28 0.25 -9.79
CA ASP A 50 13.38 1.10 -9.31
C ASP A 50 13.13 1.69 -7.91
N LYS A 51 14.22 2.00 -7.22
CA LYS A 51 14.30 2.63 -5.88
C LYS A 51 13.73 4.04 -5.86
N THR A 52 13.18 4.53 -6.95
CA THR A 52 12.50 5.82 -6.99
C THR A 52 11.28 5.69 -7.88
N LEU A 53 10.09 5.99 -7.34
CA LEU A 53 8.83 6.08 -8.09
C LEU A 53 8.82 7.25 -9.12
N LYS A 54 10.00 7.78 -9.49
CA LYS A 54 10.16 8.94 -10.38
C LYS A 54 10.19 8.60 -11.86
N HIS A 55 10.39 7.32 -12.24
CA HIS A 55 10.35 6.89 -13.63
C HIS A 55 9.38 5.72 -13.80
N GLU A 56 8.62 5.84 -14.87
CA GLU A 56 7.41 5.12 -15.27
C GLU A 56 7.31 3.69 -14.74
N ILE A 57 6.23 3.41 -14.00
CA ILE A 57 5.78 2.05 -13.74
C ILE A 57 5.39 1.46 -15.11
N VAL A 58 6.30 0.69 -15.71
CA VAL A 58 6.04 -0.01 -16.97
C VAL A 58 5.42 -1.36 -16.66
N ASN A 59 4.10 -1.39 -16.70
CA ASN A 59 3.33 -2.61 -16.52
C ASN A 59 3.20 -3.38 -17.84
N PRO A 60 3.36 -4.71 -17.83
CA PRO A 60 3.01 -5.50 -19.00
C PRO A 60 1.50 -5.39 -19.26
N PRO A 61 1.05 -5.24 -20.53
CA PRO A 61 -0.37 -5.06 -20.86
C PRO A 61 -1.10 -6.41 -20.81
N SER A 62 -1.23 -7.00 -19.62
CA SER A 62 -1.77 -8.35 -19.46
C SER A 62 -2.44 -8.58 -18.11
N ARG A 63 -3.12 -9.72 -18.01
CA ARG A 63 -3.65 -10.23 -16.75
C ARG A 63 -2.49 -10.50 -15.79
N ALA A 64 -2.65 -10.06 -14.55
CA ALA A 64 -1.72 -10.32 -13.46
C ALA A 64 -1.99 -11.71 -12.87
N PHE A 65 -1.56 -12.77 -13.57
CA PHE A 65 -1.60 -14.13 -13.04
C PHE A 65 -0.68 -14.27 -11.83
N ALA A 66 -1.11 -15.04 -10.82
CA ALA A 66 -0.33 -15.27 -9.60
C ALA A 66 1.12 -15.71 -9.90
N GLY A 67 1.31 -16.68 -10.81
CA GLY A 67 2.64 -17.15 -11.21
C GLY A 67 3.54 -16.05 -11.73
N THR A 68 3.06 -15.24 -12.67
CA THR A 68 3.81 -14.11 -13.26
C THR A 68 4.12 -13.03 -12.24
N VAL A 69 3.16 -12.70 -11.36
CA VAL A 69 3.37 -11.71 -10.29
C VAL A 69 4.44 -12.19 -9.31
N TRP A 70 4.38 -13.45 -8.89
CA TRP A 70 5.36 -14.02 -7.96
C TRP A 70 6.74 -14.20 -8.59
N GLU A 71 6.82 -14.52 -9.88
CA GLU A 71 8.06 -14.55 -10.63
C GLU A 71 8.74 -13.17 -10.60
N HIS A 72 8.03 -12.10 -10.94
CA HIS A 72 8.56 -10.73 -10.86
C HIS A 72 9.00 -10.35 -9.44
N TYR A 73 8.23 -10.72 -8.41
CA TYR A 73 8.61 -10.47 -7.03
C TYR A 73 9.89 -11.22 -6.64
N SER A 74 10.02 -12.49 -7.08
CA SER A 74 11.22 -13.31 -6.84
C SER A 74 12.47 -12.75 -7.53
N GLN A 75 12.28 -12.04 -8.65
CA GLN A 75 13.34 -11.32 -9.37
C GLN A 75 13.71 -9.98 -8.70
N GLY A 76 13.09 -9.63 -7.58
CA GLY A 76 13.41 -8.43 -6.81
C GLY A 76 12.59 -7.19 -7.15
N LYS A 77 11.50 -7.33 -7.93
CA LYS A 77 10.56 -6.22 -8.15
C LYS A 77 9.62 -6.05 -6.95
N GLY A 78 9.34 -4.81 -6.58
CA GLY A 78 8.25 -4.50 -5.64
C GLY A 78 6.89 -4.66 -6.29
N LEU A 79 5.85 -4.85 -5.49
CA LEU A 79 4.47 -4.94 -5.94
C LEU A 79 3.63 -3.86 -5.25
N ARG A 80 2.82 -3.14 -6.03
CA ARG A 80 1.81 -2.22 -5.51
C ARG A 80 0.42 -2.70 -5.90
N PHE A 81 -0.44 -2.90 -4.92
CA PHE A 81 -1.82 -3.35 -5.12
C PHE A 81 -2.79 -2.22 -4.84
N HIS A 82 -3.73 -1.99 -5.76
CA HIS A 82 -4.67 -0.88 -5.69
C HIS A 82 -6.04 -1.29 -5.19
N ASN A 83 -6.73 -0.34 -4.55
CA ASN A 83 -8.16 -0.39 -4.26
C ASN A 83 -8.60 -1.70 -3.57
N LEU A 84 -7.80 -2.17 -2.62
CA LEU A 84 -7.93 -3.50 -2.01
C LEU A 84 -9.24 -3.72 -1.26
N GLN A 85 -9.90 -2.65 -0.84
CA GLN A 85 -11.22 -2.70 -0.23
C GLN A 85 -12.30 -3.26 -1.18
N THR A 86 -12.05 -3.32 -2.48
CA THR A 86 -12.94 -3.99 -3.44
C THR A 86 -12.98 -5.50 -3.21
N PHE A 87 -11.88 -6.11 -2.79
CA PHE A 87 -11.72 -7.57 -2.68
C PHE A 87 -11.95 -8.12 -1.27
N SER A 88 -12.21 -7.27 -0.27
CA SER A 88 -12.43 -7.70 1.11
C SER A 88 -13.57 -6.94 1.76
N ARG A 89 -14.64 -7.65 2.14
CA ARG A 89 -15.79 -7.06 2.87
C ARG A 89 -15.37 -6.43 4.20
N SER A 90 -14.45 -7.10 4.93
CA SER A 90 -13.93 -6.60 6.20
C SER A 90 -13.14 -5.29 6.00
N LEU A 91 -12.31 -5.23 4.96
CA LEU A 91 -11.57 -4.02 4.63
C LEU A 91 -12.50 -2.89 4.16
N ARG A 92 -13.48 -3.22 3.30
CA ARG A 92 -14.51 -2.28 2.83
C ARG A 92 -15.27 -1.65 3.97
N PHE A 93 -15.69 -2.44 4.95
CA PHE A 93 -16.39 -1.94 6.12
C PHE A 93 -15.53 -0.93 6.91
N ARG A 94 -14.26 -1.26 7.18
CA ARG A 94 -13.34 -0.36 7.89
C ARG A 94 -13.08 0.94 7.12
N VAL A 95 -12.87 0.84 5.82
CA VAL A 95 -12.72 2.01 4.94
C VAL A 95 -13.99 2.86 4.98
N GLY A 96 -15.17 2.25 4.90
CA GLY A 96 -16.45 2.96 5.01
C GLY A 96 -16.58 3.76 6.32
N LEU A 97 -16.16 3.19 7.46
CA LEU A 97 -16.15 3.92 8.73
C LEU A 97 -15.19 5.12 8.72
N LEU A 98 -14.03 5.01 8.07
CA LEU A 98 -13.12 6.14 7.91
C LEU A 98 -13.71 7.21 6.98
N GLN A 99 -14.33 6.79 5.88
CA GLN A 99 -15.02 7.70 4.95
C GLN A 99 -16.14 8.46 5.65
N GLU A 100 -16.93 7.80 6.51
CA GLU A 100 -17.96 8.45 7.32
C GLU A 100 -17.35 9.47 8.30
N TYR A 101 -16.30 9.07 9.03
CA TYR A 101 -15.65 9.93 10.02
C TYR A 101 -15.01 11.18 9.41
N PHE A 102 -14.31 11.03 8.27
CA PHE A 102 -13.61 12.13 7.60
C PHE A 102 -14.46 12.84 6.54
N SER A 103 -15.61 12.28 6.17
CA SER A 103 -16.46 12.77 5.08
C SER A 103 -15.71 12.96 3.75
N CYS A 104 -14.77 12.06 3.45
CA CYS A 104 -13.99 12.08 2.20
C CYS A 104 -13.67 10.65 1.71
N ASN A 105 -13.13 10.55 0.50
CA ASN A 105 -12.78 9.27 -0.09
C ASN A 105 -11.53 8.68 0.57
N PHE A 106 -11.59 7.38 0.88
CA PHE A 106 -10.45 6.60 1.34
C PHE A 106 -10.24 5.43 0.40
N THR A 107 -8.99 5.20 0.02
CA THR A 107 -8.55 4.04 -0.75
C THR A 107 -7.45 3.31 0.00
N VAL A 108 -7.36 1.99 -0.19
CA VAL A 108 -6.31 1.18 0.40
C VAL A 108 -5.42 0.63 -0.68
N THR A 109 -4.17 1.06 -0.63
CA THR A 109 -3.08 0.57 -1.47
C THR A 109 -2.09 -0.19 -0.58
N ALA A 110 -1.67 -1.38 -1.02
CA ALA A 110 -0.64 -2.15 -0.32
C ALA A 110 0.65 -2.20 -1.13
N TYR A 111 1.78 -2.15 -0.43
CA TYR A 111 3.10 -2.31 -0.99
C TYR A 111 3.71 -3.58 -0.42
N LEU A 112 4.10 -4.49 -1.30
CA LEU A 112 4.87 -5.68 -0.94
C LEU A 112 6.25 -5.55 -1.58
N LEU A 113 7.25 -5.30 -0.75
CA LEU A 113 8.60 -4.98 -1.18
C LEU A 113 9.55 -6.15 -0.86
N PRO A 114 10.37 -6.60 -1.83
CA PRO A 114 11.35 -7.64 -1.57
C PRO A 114 12.44 -7.11 -0.62
N SER A 115 13.12 -8.02 0.07
CA SER A 115 14.15 -7.66 1.04
C SER A 115 15.39 -7.07 0.34
N LYS A 116 15.41 -5.75 0.17
CA LYS A 116 16.57 -4.84 0.00
C LYS A 116 16.06 -3.48 -0.49
N SER A 117 16.28 -2.44 0.32
CA SER A 117 16.40 -1.02 -0.07
C SER A 117 15.58 -0.53 -1.28
N THR A 118 14.31 -0.93 -1.38
CA THR A 118 13.35 -0.24 -2.24
C THR A 118 12.99 1.06 -1.54
N GLU A 119 13.56 2.15 -2.02
CA GLU A 119 13.16 3.48 -1.62
C GLU A 119 11.83 3.80 -2.34
N LEU A 120 10.83 4.20 -1.57
CA LEU A 120 9.59 4.72 -2.10
C LEU A 120 9.57 6.21 -1.78
N SER A 121 9.71 7.03 -2.82
CA SER A 121 9.57 8.47 -2.69
C SER A 121 8.19 8.88 -3.17
N PHE A 122 7.43 9.49 -2.27
CA PHE A 122 6.17 10.13 -2.59
C PHE A 122 6.43 11.65 -2.59
N SER A 123 6.75 12.21 -3.75
CA SER A 123 6.86 13.66 -3.90
C SER A 123 5.49 14.26 -4.19
N GLN A 124 5.13 15.35 -3.52
CA GLN A 124 3.94 16.17 -3.83
C GLN A 124 2.63 15.36 -3.88
N LEU A 125 2.26 14.75 -2.75
CA LEU A 125 0.93 14.16 -2.61
C LEU A 125 -0.12 15.27 -2.52
N ASP A 126 -1.19 15.15 -3.29
CA ASP A 126 -2.39 15.99 -3.25
C ASP A 126 -3.43 15.50 -2.23
N HIS A 127 -3.08 14.50 -1.44
CA HIS A 127 -3.94 13.84 -0.46
C HIS A 127 -3.20 13.49 0.84
N ASP A 128 -3.96 13.39 1.93
CA ASP A 128 -3.47 12.92 3.22
C ASP A 128 -3.24 11.39 3.20
N LEU A 129 -2.13 10.92 3.76
CA LEU A 129 -1.74 9.51 3.78
C LEU A 129 -1.69 8.94 5.20
N PHE A 130 -2.29 7.77 5.38
CA PHE A 130 -2.14 6.95 6.59
C PHE A 130 -1.36 5.68 6.25
N ILE A 131 -0.14 5.57 6.79
CA ILE A 131 0.71 4.38 6.56
C ILE A 131 0.56 3.42 7.74
N LEU A 132 0.23 2.16 7.44
CA LEU A 132 0.14 1.09 8.41
C LEU A 132 1.16 0.00 8.07
N GLN A 133 2.20 -0.16 8.90
CA GLN A 133 3.13 -1.29 8.79
C GLN A 133 2.43 -2.58 9.22
N GLN A 134 2.32 -3.55 8.31
CA GLN A 134 1.65 -4.83 8.55
C GLN A 134 2.64 -5.96 8.87
N GLU A 135 3.63 -6.15 8.00
CA GLU A 135 4.64 -7.20 8.12
C GLU A 135 6.04 -6.66 7.86
N GLY A 136 7.05 -7.26 8.49
CA GLY A 136 8.44 -6.82 8.34
C GLY A 136 8.71 -5.42 8.92
N SER A 137 9.76 -4.77 8.44
CA SER A 137 10.13 -3.41 8.81
C SER A 137 10.60 -2.63 7.59
N GLN A 138 10.36 -1.32 7.60
CA GLN A 138 10.80 -0.39 6.58
C GLN A 138 11.28 0.89 7.25
N ASN A 139 12.37 1.46 6.75
CA ASN A 139 12.84 2.78 7.18
C ASN A 139 12.09 3.85 6.39
N PHE A 140 11.50 4.81 7.10
CA PHE A 140 10.78 5.93 6.50
C PHE A 140 11.54 7.24 6.76
N GLN A 141 11.80 7.99 5.70
CA GLN A 141 12.27 9.37 5.79
C GLN A 141 11.13 10.30 5.36
N ILE A 142 10.74 11.23 6.23
CA ILE A 142 9.68 12.21 5.96
C ILE A 142 10.34 13.58 6.00
N THR A 143 10.29 14.28 4.87
CA THR A 143 10.83 15.64 4.71
C THR A 143 9.68 16.59 4.44
N ARG A 144 9.68 17.76 5.08
CA ARG A 144 8.78 18.85 4.72
C ARG A 144 9.40 19.65 3.58
N TYR A 145 8.58 20.04 2.61
CA TYR A 145 8.94 21.08 1.66
C TYR A 145 8.55 22.41 2.31
N ASP A 146 9.54 23.29 2.47
CA ASP A 146 9.37 24.65 2.99
C ASP A 146 8.89 25.62 1.90
#